data_AF-S9RQV0-F1
#
_entry.id   AF-S9RQV0-F1
#
_cell.length_a   1.000
_cell.length_b   1.000
_cell.length_c   1.000
_cell.angle_alpha   90.00
_cell.angle_beta   90.00
_cell.angle_gamma   90.00
#
_symmetry.space_group_name_H-M   'P 1'
#
loop_
_entity.id
_entity.type
_entity.pdbx_description
1 polymer ?
#
loop_
_entity_poly.entity_id
_entity_poly.type
_entity_poly.pdbx_seq_one_letter_code
_entity_poly.pdbx_strand_id
1 'polypeptide(L)'
;MDAPKEIRDYWAALYPGMRTTEENRRRARLLGFDAIDHVVLPAEAWEAYHEPLLEALSGRENLHAALVEIGRERQMIRRYNKYFGYALHVLKRCSTVG
;
A
#
# COMPACT_ATOMS: atom_id res chain seq x y z
N MET A 1 -6.85 3.36 17.09
CA MET A 1 -6.50 4.79 16.89
C MET A 1 -6.65 5.07 15.42
N ASP A 2 -7.35 6.15 15.07
CA ASP A 2 -7.48 6.55 13.67
C ASP A 2 -6.15 7.12 13.15
N ALA A 3 -5.89 6.93 11.85
CA ALA A 3 -4.72 7.49 11.20
C ALA A 3 -4.78 9.03 11.22
N PRO A 4 -3.68 9.78 11.45
CA PRO A 4 -3.67 11.24 11.44
C PRO A 4 -4.22 11.85 10.15
N LYS A 5 -4.79 13.06 10.21
CA LYS A 5 -5.42 13.70 9.04
C LYS A 5 -4.46 13.83 7.85
N GLU A 6 -3.22 14.24 8.10
CA GLU A 6 -2.19 14.41 7.07
C GLU A 6 -2.01 13.15 6.20
N ILE A 7 -1.83 11.99 6.83
CA ILE A 7 -1.61 10.74 6.08
C ILE A 7 -2.89 10.24 5.39
N ARG A 8 -4.06 10.50 5.98
CA ARG A 8 -5.34 10.20 5.34
C ARG A 8 -5.55 11.05 4.10
N ASP A 9 -5.29 12.36 4.17
CA ASP A 9 -5.41 13.27 3.03
C ASP A 9 -4.41 12.89 1.92
N TYR A 10 -3.17 12.56 2.30
CA TYR A 10 -2.13 12.12 1.36
C TYR A 10 -2.59 10.91 0.53
N TRP A 11 -3.04 9.84 1.20
CA TRP A 11 -3.51 8.64 0.50
C TRP A 11 -4.85 8.86 -0.20
N ALA A 12 -5.74 9.69 0.32
CA ALA A 12 -6.98 10.02 -0.37
C ALA A 12 -6.73 10.76 -1.70
N ALA A 13 -5.69 11.59 -1.77
CA ALA A 13 -5.29 12.25 -3.01
C ALA A 13 -4.54 11.30 -3.96
N LEU A 14 -3.60 10.49 -3.45
CA LEU A 14 -2.73 9.63 -4.25
C LEU A 14 -3.43 8.35 -4.72
N TYR A 15 -4.20 7.71 -3.84
CA TYR A 15 -4.93 6.48 -4.10
C TYR A 15 -6.31 6.50 -3.42
N PRO A 16 -7.31 7.17 -4.01
CA PRO A 16 -8.67 7.28 -3.44
C PRO A 16 -9.34 5.92 -3.16
N GLY A 17 -8.87 4.86 -3.82
CA GLY A 17 -9.34 3.49 -3.63
C GLY A 17 -8.75 2.76 -2.43
N MET A 18 -7.81 3.37 -1.69
CA MET A 18 -7.22 2.79 -0.50
C MET A 18 -8.30 2.49 0.54
N ARG A 19 -8.19 1.32 1.18
CA ARG A 19 -9.16 0.80 2.14
C ARG A 19 -8.46 0.07 3.26
N THR A 20 -9.18 -0.18 4.34
CA THR A 20 -8.75 -1.10 5.38
C THR A 20 -8.72 -2.55 4.85
N THR A 21 -7.95 -3.41 5.52
CA THR A 21 -7.89 -4.84 5.21
C THR A 21 -9.27 -5.49 5.32
N GLU A 22 -10.07 -5.12 6.31
CA GLU A 22 -11.41 -5.67 6.49
C GLU A 22 -12.39 -5.23 5.40
N GLU A 23 -12.32 -3.98 4.93
CA GLU A 23 -13.13 -3.53 3.80
C GLU A 23 -12.76 -4.27 2.51
N ASN A 24 -11.47 -4.52 2.25
CA ASN A 24 -11.02 -5.32 1.12
C ASN A 24 -11.57 -6.75 1.21
N ARG A 25 -11.48 -7.39 2.39
CA ARG A 25 -12.02 -8.73 2.62
C ARG A 25 -13.55 -8.79 2.45
N ARG A 26 -14.28 -7.79 2.96
CA ARG A 26 -15.73 -7.68 2.76
C ARG A 26 -16.09 -7.57 1.28
N ARG A 27 -15.36 -6.76 0.52
CA ARG A 27 -15.58 -6.61 -0.92
C ARG A 27 -15.28 -7.90 -1.68
N ALA A 28 -14.22 -8.62 -1.32
CA ALA A 28 -13.92 -9.92 -1.92
C ALA A 28 -15.10 -10.90 -1.74
N ARG A 29 -15.68 -10.97 -0.53
CA ARG A 29 -16.89 -11.78 -0.26
C ARG A 29 -18.08 -11.40 -1.13
N LEU A 30 -18.34 -10.09 -1.28
CA LEU A 30 -19.42 -9.61 -2.16
C LEU A 30 -19.19 -9.95 -3.64
N LEU A 31 -17.95 -10.23 -4.04
CA LEU A 31 -17.57 -10.62 -5.40
C LEU A 31 -17.50 -12.13 -5.60
N GLY A 32 -17.98 -12.94 -4.65
CA GLY A 32 -17.99 -14.40 -4.75
C GLY A 32 -16.65 -15.05 -4.42
N PHE A 33 -15.86 -14.43 -3.54
CA PHE A 33 -14.63 -15.03 -3.01
C PHE A 33 -14.70 -15.24 -1.50
N ASP A 34 -14.17 -16.36 -1.05
CA ASP A 34 -13.82 -16.56 0.35
C ASP A 34 -12.49 -15.85 0.64
N ALA A 35 -12.50 -14.95 1.62
CA ALA A 35 -11.33 -14.23 2.09
C ALA A 35 -10.59 -15.06 3.17
N ILE A 36 -9.81 -16.05 2.70
CA ILE A 36 -9.14 -17.07 3.52
C ILE A 36 -8.20 -16.42 4.53
N ASP A 37 -7.30 -15.56 4.05
CA ASP A 37 -6.28 -14.96 4.91
C ASP A 37 -5.84 -13.59 4.39
N HIS A 38 -5.11 -12.87 5.24
CA HIS A 38 -4.37 -11.68 4.85
C HIS A 38 -3.11 -11.51 5.70
N VAL A 39 -2.05 -11.01 5.08
CA VAL A 39 -0.79 -10.70 5.74
C VAL A 39 -0.45 -9.24 5.49
N VAL A 40 -0.29 -8.46 6.56
CA VAL A 40 0.26 -7.11 6.48
C VAL A 40 1.77 -7.24 6.36
N LEU A 41 2.34 -6.68 5.29
CA LEU A 41 3.78 -6.66 5.11
C LEU A 41 4.42 -5.75 6.16
N PRO A 42 5.58 -6.16 6.69
CA PRO A 42 6.28 -5.38 7.69
C PRO A 42 6.85 -4.09 7.06
N ALA A 43 7.15 -3.08 7.85
CA ALA A 43 7.55 -1.77 7.35
C ALA A 43 8.83 -1.81 6.49
N GLU A 44 9.70 -2.77 6.77
CA GLU A 44 10.95 -3.09 6.08
C GLU A 44 10.71 -3.46 4.61
N ALA A 45 9.52 -3.95 4.25
CA ALA A 45 9.17 -4.22 2.86
C ALA A 45 9.19 -2.94 2.01
N TRP A 46 8.91 -1.78 2.60
CA TRP A 46 9.04 -0.50 1.92
C TRP A 46 10.50 -0.15 1.63
N GLU A 47 11.42 -0.47 2.53
CA GLU A 47 12.86 -0.21 2.35
C GLU A 47 13.42 -1.13 1.27
N ALA A 48 13.07 -2.42 1.33
CA ALA A 48 13.45 -3.41 0.32
C ALA A 48 12.98 -3.02 -1.10
N TYR A 49 11.86 -2.28 -1.22
CA TYR A 49 11.38 -1.76 -2.50
C TYR A 49 12.13 -0.47 -2.93
N HIS A 50 12.30 0.48 -2.02
CA HIS A 50 12.81 1.81 -2.36
C HIS A 50 14.33 1.87 -2.54
N GLU A 51 15.11 1.09 -1.80
CA GLU A 51 16.58 1.15 -1.89
C GLU A 51 17.11 0.81 -3.28
N PRO A 52 16.72 -0.33 -3.91
CA PRO A 52 17.18 -0.65 -5.26
C PRO A 52 16.70 0.37 -6.30
N LEU A 53 15.50 0.93 -6.11
CA LEU A 53 14.94 1.94 -7.00
C LEU A 53 15.76 3.24 -6.96
N LEU A 54 16.12 3.71 -5.77
CA LEU A 54 16.93 4.93 -5.62
C LEU A 54 18.34 4.75 -6.19
N GLU A 55 18.94 3.58 -6.00
CA GLU A 55 20.24 3.26 -6.60
C GLU A 55 20.18 3.34 -8.12
N ALA A 56 19.15 2.74 -8.74
CA ALA A 56 18.97 2.75 -10.19
C ALA A 56 18.69 4.15 -10.76
N LEU A 57 18.09 5.04 -9.97
CA LEU A 57 17.75 6.41 -10.37
C LEU A 57 18.88 7.43 -10.09
N SER A 58 19.88 7.05 -9.30
CA SER A 58 20.99 7.93 -8.94
C SER A 58 21.76 8.41 -10.18
N GLY A 59 22.06 9.71 -10.24
CA GLY A 59 22.77 10.33 -11.38
C GLY A 59 21.93 10.54 -12.64
N ARG A 60 20.62 10.28 -12.61
CA ARG A 60 19.72 10.50 -13.75
C ARG A 60 19.01 11.85 -13.62
N GLU A 61 19.64 12.90 -14.14
CA GLU A 61 19.12 14.28 -14.05
C GLU A 61 17.70 14.44 -14.64
N ASN A 62 17.39 13.70 -15.70
CA ASN A 62 16.08 13.72 -16.35
C ASN A 62 14.95 13.11 -15.50
N LEU A 63 15.28 12.49 -14.35
CA LEU A 63 14.32 11.85 -13.43
C LEU A 63 14.19 12.63 -12.11
N HIS A 64 14.64 13.88 -12.05
CA HIS A 64 14.59 14.70 -10.85
C HIS A 64 13.18 14.78 -10.22
N ALA A 65 12.14 14.95 -11.04
CA ALA A 65 10.76 15.01 -10.53
C ALA A 65 10.35 13.70 -9.82
N ALA A 66 10.69 12.53 -10.39
CA ALA A 66 10.42 11.23 -9.77
C ALA A 66 11.19 11.05 -8.46
N LEU A 67 12.45 11.52 -8.39
CA LEU A 67 13.24 11.49 -7.16
C LEU A 67 12.61 12.36 -6.05
N VAL A 68 12.04 13.51 -6.40
CA VAL A 68 11.32 14.37 -5.44
C VAL A 68 10.05 13.67 -4.92
N GLU A 69 9.28 13.02 -5.79
CA GLU A 69 8.07 12.29 -5.40
C GLU A 69 8.39 11.10 -4.49
N ILE A 70 9.38 10.27 -4.85
CA ILE A 70 9.86 9.18 -4.01
C ILE A 70 10.35 9.70 -2.65
N GLY A 71 11.05 10.84 -2.63
CA GLY A 71 11.49 11.48 -1.39
C GLY A 71 10.32 11.83 -0.46
N ARG A 72 9.23 12.37 -1.01
CA ARG A 72 8.01 12.70 -0.26
C ARG A 72 7.32 11.44 0.28
N GLU A 73 7.18 10.41 -0.55
CA GLU A 73 6.59 9.13 -0.13
C GLU A 73 7.39 8.50 1.02
N ARG A 74 8.71 8.47 0.93
CA ARG A 74 9.59 7.95 2.00
C ARG A 74 9.44 8.72 3.30
N GLN A 75 9.24 10.04 3.25
CA GLN A 75 8.98 10.85 4.44
C GLN A 75 7.65 10.45 5.09
N MET A 76 6.59 10.26 4.28
CA MET A 76 5.29 9.78 4.77
C MET A 76 5.40 8.39 5.40
N ILE A 77 6.11 7.46 4.75
CA ILE A 77 6.35 6.10 5.29
C ILE A 77 7.07 6.18 6.62
N ARG A 78 8.21 6.88 6.71
CA ARG A 78 8.97 6.99 7.98
C ARG A 78 8.15 7.54 9.13
N ARG A 79 7.27 8.50 8.86
CA ARG A 79 6.45 9.17 9.87
C ARG A 79 5.20 8.37 10.26
N TYR A 80 4.63 7.61 9.32
CA TYR A 80 3.28 7.06 9.45
C TYR A 80 3.16 5.56 9.09
N ASN A 81 4.26 4.81 8.97
CA ASN A 81 4.26 3.36 8.63
C ASN A 81 3.37 2.48 9.51
N LYS A 82 3.05 2.90 10.73
CA LYS A 82 2.13 2.18 11.63
C LYS A 82 0.65 2.30 11.24
N TYR A 83 0.31 3.20 10.31
CA TYR A 83 -1.07 3.49 9.92
C TYR A 83 -1.45 2.98 8.54
N PHE A 84 -0.47 2.64 7.70
CA PHE A 84 -0.70 2.14 6.36
C PHE A 84 0.45 1.24 5.92
N GLY A 85 0.19 0.39 4.94
CA GLY A 85 1.18 -0.52 4.40
C GLY A 85 0.57 -1.36 3.28
N TYR A 86 1.31 -2.38 2.87
CA TYR A 86 0.80 -3.39 1.96
C TYR A 86 0.13 -4.52 2.74
N ALA A 87 -1.00 -4.99 2.21
CA ALA A 87 -1.64 -6.21 2.66
C ALA A 87 -1.77 -7.18 1.48
N LEU A 88 -1.20 -8.37 1.65
CA LEU A 88 -1.45 -9.50 0.76
C LEU A 88 -2.75 -10.17 1.19
N HIS A 89 -3.64 -10.45 0.23
CA HIS A 89 -4.91 -11.12 0.48
C HIS A 89 -4.92 -12.47 -0.22
N VAL A 90 -5.23 -13.54 0.51
CA VAL A 90 -5.42 -14.89 -0.04
C VAL A 90 -6.90 -15.13 -0.22
N LEU A 91 -7.34 -15.23 -1.48
CA LEU A 91 -8.74 -15.37 -1.85
C LEU A 91 -8.96 -16.70 -2.57
N LYS A 92 -10.04 -17.40 -2.24
CA LYS A 92 -10.52 -18.55 -2.99
C LYS A 92 -11.84 -18.21 -3.63
N ARG A 93 -11.99 -18.57 -4.91
CA ARG A 93 -13.26 -18.41 -5.61
C ARG A 93 -14.28 -19.37 -5.00
N CYS A 94 -15.44 -18.85 -4.59
CA CYS A 94 -16.53 -19.70 -4.17
C CYS A 94 -16.96 -20.53 -5.39
N SER A 95 -16.97 -21.85 -5.26
CA SER A 95 -17.53 -22.73 -6.28
C SER A 95 -19.03 -22.44 -6.33
N THR A 96 -19.54 -22.02 -7.49
CA THR A 96 -20.99 -21.97 -7.71
C THR A 96 -21.51 -23.39 -7.49
N VAL A 97 -22.38 -23.58 -6.50
CA VAL A 97 -23.21 -24.78 -6.47
C VAL A 97 -24.16 -24.61 -7.66
N GLY A 98 -23.91 -25.39 -8.71
CA GLY A 98 -24.80 -25.50 -9.86
C GLY A 98 -26.12 -26.15 -9.50
#